data_AF-A0A9P0F8T7-F1
#
_entry.id   AF-A0A9P0F8T7-F1
#
_cell.length_a   1.000
_cell.length_b   1.000
_cell.length_c   1.000
_cell.angle_alpha   90.00
_cell.angle_beta   90.00
_cell.angle_gamma   90.00
#
_symmetry.space_group_name_H-M   'P 1'
#
loop_
_entity.id
_entity.type
_entity.pdbx_description
1 polymer ?
#
loop_
_entity_poly.entity_id
_entity_poly.type
_entity_poly.pdbx_seq_one_letter_code
_entity_poly.pdbx_strand_id
1 'polypeptide(L)'
;MAMNTTLVYFGLTIWICGCFCVPFTKEYGQFRKHSGYVRSFKCSIPKPRLVKSSTILKDETNVNISPEYAVLYECNCNGSCESGEMCRPTETKNVTLYFRLLFNNNTMTYISRDARNATACGCDKVVENGVNIQPDCQMDIL
;
A
#
# COMPACT_ATOMS: atom_id res chain seq x y z
N MET A 1 -38.93 -56.05 -49.87
CA MET A 1 -38.24 -54.91 -50.49
C MET A 1 -39.07 -53.67 -50.11
N ALA A 2 -38.60 -52.62 -49.47
CA ALA A 2 -37.24 -52.15 -49.26
C ALA A 2 -37.10 -51.33 -47.95
N MET A 3 -35.88 -51.36 -47.42
CA MET A 3 -35.11 -50.36 -46.62
C MET A 3 -35.89 -49.11 -46.19
N ASN A 4 -36.10 -48.81 -44.90
CA ASN A 4 -35.18 -48.56 -43.77
C ASN A 4 -34.16 -47.42 -44.03
N THR A 5 -34.48 -46.21 -43.57
CA THR A 5 -33.56 -45.04 -43.56
C THR A 5 -33.86 -44.11 -42.38
N THR A 6 -33.78 -44.64 -41.16
CA THR A 6 -33.35 -43.85 -40.00
C THR A 6 -31.87 -43.53 -40.15
N LEU A 7 -31.52 -42.35 -40.69
CA LEU A 7 -30.17 -41.76 -40.59
C LEU A 7 -30.18 -40.32 -41.15
N VAL A 8 -30.86 -39.42 -40.46
CA VAL A 8 -30.47 -38.00 -40.46
C VAL A 8 -30.17 -37.62 -39.02
N TYR A 9 -29.26 -38.39 -38.43
CA TYR A 9 -28.62 -38.07 -37.18
C TYR A 9 -27.34 -37.28 -37.51
N PHE A 10 -27.16 -36.15 -36.84
CA PHE A 10 -25.85 -35.52 -36.62
C PHE A 10 -25.11 -34.88 -37.81
N GLY A 11 -25.82 -34.25 -38.75
CA GLY A 11 -25.19 -33.35 -39.74
C GLY A 11 -24.92 -31.92 -39.23
N LEU A 12 -25.36 -31.59 -38.01
CA LEU A 12 -25.12 -30.32 -37.32
C LEU A 12 -24.30 -30.51 -36.04
N THR A 13 -23.42 -31.51 -36.01
CA THR A 13 -22.32 -31.50 -35.03
C THR A 13 -21.33 -30.43 -35.46
N ILE A 14 -21.60 -29.22 -34.97
CA ILE A 14 -20.61 -28.45 -34.24
C ILE A 14 -19.26 -28.45 -34.96
N TRP A 15 -19.21 -27.77 -36.10
CA TRP A 15 -17.97 -27.15 -36.59
C TRP A 15 -17.65 -25.94 -35.68
N ILE A 16 -17.65 -26.16 -34.36
CA ILE A 16 -17.29 -25.18 -33.31
C ILE A 16 -16.07 -25.72 -32.55
N CYS A 17 -15.19 -26.43 -33.25
CA CYS A 17 -13.85 -26.79 -32.78
C CYS A 17 -12.76 -26.22 -33.70
N GLY A 18 -13.06 -25.16 -34.44
CA GLY A 18 -12.05 -24.34 -35.10
C GLY A 18 -11.55 -23.27 -34.13
N CYS A 19 -10.60 -23.65 -33.27
CA CYS A 19 -9.68 -22.75 -32.56
C CYS A 19 -10.11 -21.28 -32.46
N PHE A 20 -11.00 -20.96 -31.52
CA PHE A 20 -10.88 -19.67 -30.85
C PHE A 20 -9.61 -19.73 -29.98
N CYS A 21 -8.46 -19.79 -30.63
CA CYS A 21 -7.23 -19.27 -30.07
C CYS A 21 -7.49 -17.78 -29.94
N VAL A 22 -8.08 -17.37 -28.81
CA VAL A 22 -8.17 -15.96 -28.43
C VAL A 22 -6.74 -15.44 -28.60
N PRO A 23 -6.49 -14.50 -29.52
CA PRO A 23 -5.14 -14.05 -29.78
C PRO A 23 -4.61 -13.53 -28.46
N PHE A 24 -3.53 -14.12 -27.98
CA PHE A 24 -2.84 -13.66 -26.79
C PHE A 24 -2.31 -12.28 -27.13
N THR A 25 -3.09 -11.26 -26.77
CA THR A 25 -2.76 -9.89 -27.13
C THR A 25 -1.46 -9.51 -26.43
N LYS A 26 -0.65 -8.67 -27.06
CA LYS A 26 0.62 -8.19 -26.49
C LYS A 26 0.38 -7.57 -25.11
N GLU A 27 -0.79 -6.96 -24.94
CA GLU A 27 -1.34 -6.36 -23.73
C GLU A 27 -1.52 -7.41 -22.60
N TYR A 28 -2.07 -8.59 -22.89
CA TYR A 28 -2.21 -9.65 -21.88
C TYR A 28 -0.84 -10.15 -21.39
N GLY A 29 0.14 -10.25 -22.30
CA GLY A 29 1.52 -10.58 -21.94
C GLY A 29 2.16 -9.55 -21.00
N GLN A 30 1.95 -8.25 -21.27
CA GLN A 30 2.43 -7.17 -20.40
C GLN A 30 1.68 -7.14 -19.07
N PHE A 31 0.37 -7.36 -19.08
CA PHE A 31 -0.43 -7.46 -17.86
C PHE A 31 0.07 -8.58 -16.94
N ARG A 32 0.40 -9.77 -17.47
CA ARG A 32 0.97 -10.86 -16.65
C ARG A 32 2.31 -10.48 -16.04
N LYS A 33 3.20 -9.84 -16.81
CA LYS A 33 4.49 -9.38 -16.30
C LYS A 33 4.33 -8.33 -15.20
N HIS A 34 3.48 -7.33 -15.45
CA HIS A 34 3.16 -6.30 -14.49
C HIS A 34 2.54 -6.89 -13.21
N SER A 35 1.56 -7.79 -13.35
CA SER A 35 0.93 -8.49 -12.21
C SER A 35 1.95 -9.29 -11.40
N GLY A 36 2.90 -9.96 -12.07
CA GLY A 36 4.00 -10.66 -11.40
C GLY A 36 4.90 -9.71 -10.60
N TYR A 37 5.24 -8.56 -11.19
CA TYR A 37 6.03 -7.53 -10.52
C TYR A 37 5.32 -6.94 -9.31
N VAL A 38 4.04 -6.57 -9.44
CA VAL A 38 3.23 -6.06 -8.32
C VAL A 38 3.18 -7.06 -7.17
N ARG A 39 2.98 -8.36 -7.46
CA ARG A 39 2.99 -9.43 -6.43
C ARG A 39 4.34 -9.59 -5.73
N SER A 40 5.43 -9.25 -6.40
CA SER A 40 6.78 -9.31 -5.82
C SER A 40 7.07 -8.17 -4.84
N PHE A 41 6.33 -7.06 -4.92
CA PHE A 41 6.44 -5.95 -3.97
C PHE A 41 5.67 -6.30 -2.70
N LYS A 42 6.33 -6.94 -1.74
CA LYS A 42 5.76 -7.31 -0.44
C LYS A 42 6.04 -6.28 0.63
N CYS A 43 5.13 -6.18 1.61
CA CYS A 43 5.36 -5.47 2.85
C CYS A 43 6.64 -5.97 3.51
N SER A 44 7.56 -5.06 3.80
CA SER A 44 8.90 -5.44 4.26
C SER A 44 9.58 -4.35 5.08
N ILE A 45 10.40 -3.51 4.44
CA ILE A 45 11.32 -2.62 5.14
C ILE A 45 10.61 -1.27 5.37
N PRO A 46 10.64 -0.75 6.61
CA PRO A 46 10.22 0.61 6.89
C PRO A 46 10.96 1.60 5.99
N LYS A 47 10.27 2.61 5.48
CA LYS A 47 10.90 3.67 4.67
C LYS A 47 10.94 4.98 5.44
N PRO A 48 11.99 5.78 5.25
CA PRO A 48 12.05 7.11 5.84
C PRO A 48 10.98 8.00 5.22
N ARG A 49 10.29 8.76 6.08
CA ARG A 49 9.30 9.77 5.69
C ARG A 49 9.51 11.04 6.49
N LEU A 50 9.18 12.16 5.86
CA LEU A 50 9.14 13.45 6.51
C LEU A 50 7.82 13.58 7.26
N VAL A 51 7.92 13.78 8.56
CA VAL A 51 6.80 14.05 9.45
C VAL A 51 6.91 15.48 9.94
N LYS A 52 5.86 16.28 9.77
CA LYS A 52 5.83 17.67 10.24
C LYS A 52 6.04 17.71 11.74
N SER A 53 6.95 18.55 12.23
CA SER A 53 7.23 18.67 13.66
C SER A 53 6.00 19.13 14.45
N SER A 54 5.08 19.87 13.84
CA SER A 54 3.80 20.26 14.45
C SER A 54 2.86 19.07 14.74
N THR A 55 2.97 17.95 14.02
CA THR A 55 2.17 16.75 14.33
C THR A 55 2.77 15.94 15.49
N ILE A 56 4.07 16.08 15.73
CA ILE A 56 4.80 15.49 16.85
C ILE A 56 4.61 16.35 18.12
N LEU A 57 4.59 17.67 17.94
CA LEU A 57 4.47 18.69 18.99
C LEU A 57 3.07 19.30 19.03
N LYS A 58 2.03 18.47 19.17
CA LYS A 58 0.62 18.93 19.10
C LYS A 58 0.27 19.98 20.16
N ASP A 59 0.97 19.97 21.29
CA ASP A 59 0.71 20.87 22.42
C ASP A 59 1.32 22.26 22.21
N GLU A 60 2.29 22.41 21.31
CA GLU A 60 3.03 23.65 21.09
C GLU A 60 2.37 24.48 19.97
N THR A 61 1.48 25.39 20.36
CA THR A 61 0.81 26.30 19.42
C THR A 61 1.46 27.68 19.40
N ASN A 62 1.39 28.37 18.25
CA ASN A 62 1.92 29.74 18.08
C ASN A 62 3.43 29.89 18.32
N VAL A 63 4.20 28.85 18.06
CA VAL A 63 5.67 28.87 18.13
C VAL A 63 6.28 28.50 16.78
N ASN A 64 7.45 29.05 16.48
CA ASN A 64 8.22 28.63 15.33
C ASN A 64 9.12 27.44 15.73
N ILE A 65 8.84 26.28 15.12
CA ILE A 65 9.49 25.01 15.44
C ILE A 65 10.60 24.74 14.43
N SER A 66 11.80 24.44 14.91
CA SER A 66 12.95 24.11 14.08
C SER A 66 13.62 22.82 14.57
N PRO A 67 13.85 21.81 13.72
CA PRO A 67 13.47 21.75 12.30
C PRO A 67 11.94 21.64 12.09
N GLU A 68 11.44 22.05 10.92
CA GLU A 68 10.00 21.97 10.56
C GLU A 68 9.53 20.53 10.32
N TYR A 69 10.47 19.63 10.00
CA TYR A 69 10.22 18.22 9.78
C TYR A 69 11.22 17.36 10.56
N ALA A 70 10.76 16.17 10.94
CA ALA A 70 11.60 15.08 11.41
C ALA A 70 11.55 13.91 10.42
N VAL A 71 12.61 13.11 10.37
CA VAL A 71 12.63 11.87 9.59
C VAL A 71 12.28 10.72 10.53
N LEU A 72 11.20 10.01 10.20
CA LEU A 72 10.78 8.79 10.89
C LEU A 72 10.59 7.66 9.88
N TYR A 73 10.87 6.43 10.32
CA TYR A 73 10.63 5.24 9.53
C TYR A 73 9.22 4.74 9.76
N GLU A 74 8.48 4.54 8.66
CA GLU A 74 7.10 4.07 8.67
C GLU A 74 6.90 2.89 7.71
N CYS A 75 5.89 2.09 8.00
CA CYS A 75 5.48 0.94 7.19
C CYS A 75 4.36 1.24 6.20
N ASN A 76 3.71 2.39 6.34
CA ASN A 76 2.53 2.74 5.54
C ASN A 76 2.83 2.68 4.04
N CYS A 77 1.97 1.95 3.32
CA CYS A 77 1.98 1.83 1.86
C CYS A 77 3.27 1.23 1.26
N ASN A 78 4.12 0.59 2.07
CA ASN A 78 5.34 -0.04 1.58
C ASN A 78 5.05 -1.47 1.13
N GLY A 79 4.76 -1.66 -0.16
CA GLY A 79 4.50 -2.98 -0.72
C GLY A 79 3.05 -3.44 -0.53
N SER A 80 2.77 -4.67 -0.95
CA SER A 80 1.45 -5.28 -0.98
C SER A 80 1.28 -6.34 0.12
N CYS A 81 0.06 -6.43 0.63
CA CYS A 81 -0.44 -7.48 1.50
C CYS A 81 -1.60 -8.23 0.81
N GLU A 82 -2.05 -9.34 1.40
CA GLU A 82 -3.22 -10.05 0.89
C GLU A 82 -4.50 -9.26 1.13
N SER A 83 -5.60 -9.69 0.50
CA SER A 83 -6.88 -9.00 0.64
C SER A 83 -7.35 -9.04 2.10
N GLY A 84 -7.66 -7.87 2.67
CA GLY A 84 -8.06 -7.73 4.07
C GLY A 84 -6.91 -7.53 5.06
N GLU A 85 -5.67 -7.46 4.58
CA GLU A 85 -4.48 -7.17 5.37
C GLU A 85 -3.88 -5.82 5.00
N MET A 86 -3.17 -5.21 5.95
CA MET A 86 -2.46 -3.95 5.76
C MET A 86 -1.03 -4.03 6.26
N CYS A 87 -0.14 -3.33 5.57
CA CYS A 87 1.25 -3.23 5.96
C CYS A 87 1.37 -2.31 7.18
N ARG A 88 1.67 -2.90 8.34
CA ARG A 88 1.77 -2.21 9.63
C ARG A 88 3.13 -2.50 10.28
N PRO A 89 3.58 -1.64 11.20
CA PRO A 89 4.79 -1.91 11.98
C PRO A 89 4.58 -3.15 12.87
N THR A 90 5.39 -4.18 12.67
CA THR A 90 5.46 -5.34 13.57
C THR A 90 6.40 -5.08 14.74
N GLU A 91 7.45 -4.28 14.50
CA GLU A 91 8.38 -3.84 15.52
C GLU A 91 8.60 -2.34 15.43
N THR A 92 8.71 -1.71 16.60
CA THR A 92 8.96 -0.28 16.71
C THR A 92 9.90 0.03 17.86
N LYS A 93 10.70 1.07 17.68
CA LYS A 93 11.58 1.63 18.69
C LYS A 93 11.18 3.08 18.97
N ASN A 94 11.23 3.49 20.23
CA ASN A 94 11.09 4.90 20.58
C ASN A 94 12.41 5.63 20.32
N VAL A 95 12.33 6.75 19.63
CA VAL A 95 13.46 7.64 19.36
C VAL A 95 13.15 9.01 19.94
N THR A 96 14.13 9.60 20.60
CA THR A 96 14.00 10.95 21.15
C THR A 96 14.46 11.95 20.08
N LEU A 97 13.56 12.86 19.72
CA LEU A 97 13.79 13.95 18.79
C LEU A 97 13.94 15.26 19.55
N TYR A 98 14.78 16.16 19.02
CA TYR A 98 15.05 17.45 19.65
C TYR A 98 14.60 18.58 18.72
N PHE A 99 13.94 19.57 19.31
CA PHE A 99 13.42 20.72 18.59
C PHE A 99 13.78 22.00 19.31
N ARG A 100 14.01 23.05 18.52
CA ARG A 100 14.12 24.42 18.98
C ARG A 100 12.77 25.10 18.79
N LEU A 101 12.27 25.72 19.86
CA LEU A 101 11.09 26.58 19.82
C LEU A 101 11.51 28.04 19.92
N LEU A 102 10.98 28.87 19.02
CA LEU A 102 11.11 30.31 19.08
C LEU A 102 9.70 30.91 19.32
N PHE A 103 9.55 31.58 20.46
CA PHE A 103 8.33 32.25 20.86
C PHE A 103 8.28 33.69 20.34
N ASN A 104 7.09 34.27 20.24
CA ASN A 104 6.89 35.65 19.74
C ASN A 104 7.63 36.73 20.55
N ASN A 105 7.95 36.45 21.81
CA ASN A 105 8.76 37.33 22.67
C ASN A 105 10.28 37.17 22.44
N ASN A 106 10.69 36.54 21.34
CA ASN A 106 12.08 36.16 21.02
C ASN A 106 12.77 35.24 22.04
N THR A 107 12.00 34.58 22.92
CA THR A 107 12.56 33.55 23.80
C THR A 107 12.80 32.28 23.00
N MET A 108 13.97 31.67 23.20
CA MET A 108 14.37 30.41 22.59
C MET A 108 14.43 29.31 23.65
N THR A 109 13.86 28.15 23.35
CA THR A 109 14.01 26.95 24.19
C THR A 109 14.30 25.72 23.33
N TYR A 110 14.87 24.70 23.96
CA TYR A 110 15.07 23.39 23.36
C TYR A 110 14.25 22.36 24.12
N ILE A 111 13.53 21.53 23.38
CA ILE A 111 12.70 20.48 23.95
C ILE A 111 13.00 19.15 23.27
N SER A 112 12.71 18.07 23.98
CA SER A 112 12.73 16.72 23.43
C SER A 112 11.34 16.09 23.42
N ARG A 113 11.08 15.26 22.42
CA ARG A 113 9.89 14.41 22.34
C ARG A 113 10.24 13.03 21.84
N ASP A 114 9.62 12.04 22.44
CA ASP A 114 9.72 10.67 21.97
C ASP A 114 8.74 10.45 20.82
N ALA A 115 9.23 9.83 19.77
CA ALA A 115 8.46 9.43 18.61
C ALA A 115 8.64 7.94 18.33
N ARG A 116 7.61 7.32 17.76
CA ARG A 116 7.63 5.90 17.39
C ARG A 116 8.28 5.75 16.02
N ASN A 117 9.36 4.97 15.93
CA ASN A 117 10.08 4.69 14.71
C ASN A 117 9.95 3.19 14.36
N ALA A 118 9.42 2.87 13.19
CA ALA A 118 9.27 1.48 12.78
C ALA A 118 10.64 0.85 12.43
N THR A 119 10.86 -0.38 12.90
CA THR A 119 12.08 -1.15 12.62
C THR A 119 11.80 -2.38 11.76
N ALA A 120 10.57 -2.90 11.78
CA ALA A 120 10.10 -3.94 10.88
C ALA A 120 8.63 -3.73 10.50
N CYS A 121 8.25 -4.15 9.29
CA CYS A 121 6.87 -4.14 8.81
C CYS A 121 6.38 -5.56 8.51
N GLY A 122 5.09 -5.77 8.68
CA GLY A 122 4.41 -7.01 8.30
C GLY A 122 2.97 -6.75 7.89
N CYS A 123 2.38 -7.73 7.22
CA CYS A 123 0.97 -7.72 6.91
C CYS A 123 0.19 -8.16 8.15
N ASP A 124 -0.74 -7.31 8.57
CA ASP A 124 -1.61 -7.58 9.71
C ASP A 124 -3.07 -7.38 9.31
N LYS A 125 -3.97 -8.15 9.93
CA LYS A 125 -5.40 -8.10 9.63
C LYS A 125 -5.98 -6.80 10.14
N VAL A 126 -6.84 -6.17 9.35
CA VAL A 126 -7.57 -4.97 9.78
C VAL A 126 -8.68 -5.38 10.73
N VAL A 127 -8.41 -5.38 12.04
CA VAL A 127 -9.44 -5.56 13.06
C VAL A 127 -9.66 -4.23 13.78
N GLU A 128 -10.58 -3.41 13.26
CA GLU A 128 -11.10 -2.23 13.95
C GLU A 128 -12.61 -2.14 13.76
N ASN A 129 -13.35 -2.39 14.85
CA ASN A 129 -14.73 -1.93 15.14
C ASN A 129 -15.58 -1.42 13.96
N GLY A 130 -15.81 -2.24 12.93
CA GLY A 130 -16.74 -1.94 11.83
C GLY A 130 -16.36 -0.76 10.91
N VAL A 131 -15.15 -0.22 10.97
CA VAL A 131 -14.69 0.86 10.08
C VAL A 131 -13.50 0.38 9.28
N ASN A 132 -13.66 0.35 7.96
CA ASN A 132 -12.62 -0.01 7.01
C ASN A 132 -11.64 1.17 6.89
N ILE A 133 -10.62 1.23 7.76
CA ILE A 133 -9.61 2.29 7.71
C ILE A 133 -8.56 1.90 6.69
N GLN A 134 -8.81 2.20 5.42
CA GLN A 134 -7.76 2.26 4.41
C GLN A 134 -6.79 3.38 4.84
N PRO A 135 -5.49 3.13 5.08
CA PRO A 135 -4.55 4.20 5.25
C PRO A 135 -4.59 5.04 3.98
N ASP A 136 -4.64 6.36 4.16
CA ASP A 136 -4.58 7.32 3.08
C ASP A 136 -3.21 7.25 2.42
N CYS A 137 -3.09 6.32 1.49
CA CYS A 137 -1.96 6.16 0.59
C CYS A 137 -2.21 7.05 -0.63
N GLN A 138 -2.51 8.34 -0.44
CA GLN A 138 -2.47 9.31 -1.53
C GLN A 138 -1.04 9.33 -2.10
N MET A 139 -0.85 8.59 -3.20
CA MET A 139 0.24 8.83 -4.10
C MET A 139 -0.16 10.05 -4.93
N ASP A 140 0.47 11.19 -4.67
CA ASP A 140 0.43 12.32 -5.60
C ASP A 140 1.06 11.84 -6.92
N ILE A 141 0.20 11.57 -7.91
CA ILE A 141 0.63 11.29 -9.28
C ILE A 141 1.04 12.64 -9.86
N LEU A 142 2.35 12.80 -10.09
CA LEU A 142 2.93 13.91 -10.86
C LEU A 142 2.48 13.87 -12.32
#